data_AF-A0AAD9SBN2-F1
#
_entry.id   AF-A0AAD9SBN2-F1
#
_cell.length_a   1.000
_cell.length_b   1.000
_cell.length_c   1.000
_cell.angle_alpha   90.00
_cell.angle_beta   90.00
_cell.angle_gamma   90.00
#
_symmetry.space_group_name_H-M   'P 1'
#
loop_
_entity.id
_entity.type
_entity.pdbx_description
1 polymer ?
#
loop_
_entity_poly.entity_id
_entity_poly.type
_entity_poly.pdbx_seq_one_letter_code
_entity_poly.pdbx_strand_id
1 'polypeptide(L)'
;MTSDRVRIPTRIGALRKQIEDNLFTSILSQRFLPTDKLDEIFTLHAIQGAIRELTCGPHELINLADTIHKDGKRVFAMLTYNRFENYITKFRKHGALDRQLPLSKARAEEIMGSEDGRRLALDFQWMFLPYVFPEDMSERHLRIDSQYILPFTSEHQIGTGAFAVIDKVYIPPSQHKFTDQGAVELHVVRKRLIKKGETEAFEREGKCLRLLNRLKHPNIIHLWGSYTYREEQNLLFPYIGMDLGKFLKEKERHGEFRWDFNFYSALTGLASALSNLHHLSLKESKHGIEFEGIGYHHDLRPPNVLVSKNSFILADFGLSNLKDSADLSHTPYKIISGDYIAPECTDMQENPQTVDRSIDVWAFGCLILEIGTYMLKGNEGVEKFRKKRLTTGRFPRFRDAGFYQPHGEVKQQVLDWVEELRRSNQQADLVHQLFELSLHALHANPANRPNMDKMHGRLEELSLTEHFDSVQRLFFQVHWTEDTSEDLKHHFKCLRFAQERFEVWGQVLGLNERRFSRLASKSLESSTEVLRSLFHILREEPGKRALVNSTVLRPLQYQLDRIIKDLWGALPAHLLSSANEMLKKRLAAVAILRRC
;
A
#
# COMPACT_ATOMS: atom_id res chain seq x y z
N MET A 1 -43.68 -52.12 -16.10
CA MET A 1 -43.80 -50.64 -16.05
C MET A 1 -43.94 -50.23 -14.60
N THR A 2 -42.82 -50.08 -13.90
CA THR A 2 -42.77 -49.50 -12.56
C THR A 2 -42.72 -47.99 -12.69
N SER A 3 -43.77 -47.34 -12.19
CA SER A 3 -43.95 -45.90 -12.16
C SER A 3 -42.89 -45.26 -11.24
N ASP A 4 -41.83 -44.70 -11.83
CA ASP A 4 -40.97 -43.71 -11.16
C ASP A 4 -41.79 -42.45 -10.90
N ARG A 5 -42.43 -42.40 -9.72
CA ARG A 5 -43.01 -41.16 -9.20
C ARG A 5 -41.87 -40.21 -8.90
N VAL A 6 -41.72 -39.18 -9.74
CA VAL A 6 -40.91 -38.00 -9.46
C VAL A 6 -41.34 -37.43 -8.10
N ARG A 7 -40.56 -37.69 -7.04
CA ARG A 7 -40.80 -37.10 -5.71
C ARG A 7 -40.60 -35.60 -5.84
N ILE A 8 -41.67 -34.82 -5.67
CA ILE A 8 -41.59 -33.37 -5.56
C ILE A 8 -40.66 -33.04 -4.39
N PRO A 9 -39.57 -32.27 -4.59
CA PRO A 9 -38.66 -31.92 -3.50
C PRO A 9 -39.39 -31.11 -2.42
N THR A 10 -39.30 -31.56 -1.17
CA THR A 10 -39.72 -30.77 0.00
C THR A 10 -38.99 -29.42 0.03
N ARG A 11 -39.62 -28.36 0.53
CA ARG A 11 -39.02 -27.03 0.67
C ARG A 11 -37.78 -27.07 1.57
N ILE A 12 -37.82 -27.82 2.66
CA ILE A 12 -36.65 -28.05 3.55
C ILE A 12 -35.52 -28.76 2.79
N GLY A 13 -35.86 -29.78 1.99
CA GLY A 13 -34.90 -30.46 1.12
C GLY A 13 -34.26 -29.55 0.07
N ALA A 14 -35.04 -28.62 -0.50
CA ALA A 14 -34.53 -27.62 -1.43
C ALA A 14 -33.58 -26.64 -0.74
N LEU A 15 -33.91 -26.16 0.46
CA LEU A 15 -33.00 -25.33 1.27
C LEU A 15 -31.70 -26.06 1.59
N ARG A 16 -31.76 -27.33 1.98
CA ARG A 16 -30.55 -28.14 2.25
C ARG A 16 -29.66 -28.23 1.02
N LYS A 17 -30.24 -28.49 -0.16
CA LYS A 17 -29.48 -28.51 -1.42
C LYS A 17 -28.86 -27.15 -1.73
N GLN A 18 -29.60 -26.06 -1.53
CA GLN A 18 -29.03 -24.70 -1.70
C GLN A 18 -27.86 -24.44 -0.77
N ILE A 19 -27.92 -24.88 0.48
CA ILE A 19 -26.75 -24.81 1.40
C ILE A 19 -25.59 -25.60 0.81
N GLU A 20 -25.80 -26.87 0.44
CA GLU A 20 -24.76 -27.75 -0.13
C GLU A 20 -24.07 -27.15 -1.36
N ASP A 21 -24.86 -26.59 -2.27
CA ASP A 21 -24.42 -25.96 -3.52
C ASP A 21 -23.65 -24.64 -3.29
N ASN A 22 -23.82 -24.00 -2.12
CA ASN A 22 -23.19 -22.72 -1.76
C ASN A 22 -22.11 -22.86 -0.67
N LEU A 23 -21.75 -24.07 -0.24
CA LEU A 23 -20.67 -24.29 0.71
C LEU A 23 -19.30 -24.02 0.08
N PHE A 24 -18.50 -23.24 0.77
CA PHE A 24 -17.11 -22.97 0.42
C PHE A 24 -16.20 -23.96 1.15
N THR A 25 -15.02 -24.22 0.59
CA THR A 25 -13.98 -25.05 1.22
C THR A 25 -12.79 -24.16 1.55
N SER A 26 -12.39 -24.16 2.83
CA SER A 26 -11.17 -23.45 3.25
C SER A 26 -9.90 -24.20 2.84
N ILE A 27 -8.75 -23.52 2.90
CA ILE A 27 -7.42 -24.12 2.68
C ILE A 27 -7.09 -25.27 3.63
N LEU A 28 -7.79 -25.38 4.77
CA LEU A 28 -7.67 -26.50 5.72
C LEU A 28 -8.70 -27.62 5.45
N SER A 29 -9.33 -27.63 4.27
CA SER A 29 -10.36 -28.59 3.86
C SER A 29 -11.63 -28.58 4.72
N GLN A 30 -11.85 -27.52 5.50
CA GLN A 30 -13.08 -27.35 6.28
C GLN A 30 -14.14 -26.64 5.43
N ARG A 31 -15.36 -27.20 5.37
CA ARG A 31 -16.49 -26.59 4.65
C ARG A 31 -17.21 -25.57 5.53
N PHE A 32 -17.59 -24.44 4.95
CA PHE A 32 -18.35 -23.39 5.64
C PHE A 32 -19.32 -22.69 4.69
N LEU A 33 -20.40 -22.12 5.23
CA LEU A 33 -21.36 -21.31 4.48
C LEU A 33 -21.02 -19.82 4.64
N PRO A 34 -20.70 -19.09 3.57
CA PRO A 34 -20.39 -17.66 3.69
C PRO A 34 -21.54 -16.81 4.22
N THR A 35 -21.24 -15.68 4.85
CA THR A 35 -22.23 -14.87 5.57
C THR A 35 -23.30 -14.29 4.64
N ASP A 36 -22.90 -13.84 3.45
CA ASP A 36 -23.81 -13.34 2.39
C ASP A 36 -24.78 -14.42 1.89
N LYS A 37 -24.33 -15.68 1.82
CA LYS A 37 -25.16 -16.80 1.34
C LYS A 37 -26.31 -17.13 2.27
N LEU A 38 -26.21 -16.82 3.57
CA LEU A 38 -27.33 -16.99 4.49
C LEU A 38 -28.51 -16.09 4.11
N ASP A 39 -28.26 -14.85 3.74
CA ASP A 39 -29.31 -13.90 3.37
C ASP A 39 -29.91 -14.23 1.99
N GLU A 40 -29.09 -14.72 1.06
CA GLU A 40 -29.55 -15.19 -0.25
C GLU A 40 -30.47 -16.43 -0.15
N ILE A 41 -30.09 -17.41 0.67
CA ILE A 41 -30.81 -18.69 0.79
C ILE A 41 -32.05 -18.53 1.67
N PHE A 42 -31.92 -17.90 2.84
CA PHE A 42 -32.97 -17.83 3.86
C PHE A 42 -33.79 -16.54 3.75
N THR A 43 -34.35 -16.29 2.58
CA THR A 43 -35.36 -15.22 2.41
C THR A 43 -36.59 -15.50 3.26
N LEU A 44 -37.34 -14.45 3.62
CA LEU A 44 -38.58 -14.61 4.40
C LEU A 44 -39.54 -15.60 3.72
N HIS A 45 -39.66 -15.56 2.39
CA HIS A 45 -40.50 -16.48 1.63
C HIS A 45 -40.02 -17.94 1.72
N ALA A 46 -38.72 -18.16 1.58
CA ALA A 46 -38.14 -19.50 1.68
C ALA A 46 -38.34 -20.10 3.09
N ILE A 47 -38.15 -19.28 4.13
CA ILE A 47 -38.41 -19.67 5.52
C ILE A 47 -39.90 -19.99 5.72
N GLN A 48 -40.82 -19.13 5.27
CA GLN A 48 -42.26 -19.37 5.37
C GLN A 48 -42.68 -20.68 4.70
N GLY A 49 -42.08 -21.03 3.56
CA GLY A 49 -42.30 -22.30 2.89
C GLY A 49 -41.80 -23.49 3.71
N ALA A 50 -40.59 -23.38 4.27
CA ALA A 50 -39.96 -24.44 5.04
C ALA A 50 -40.66 -24.71 6.39
N ILE A 51 -41.09 -23.67 7.12
CA ILE A 51 -41.72 -23.85 8.44
C ILE A 51 -43.05 -24.59 8.38
N ARG A 52 -43.74 -24.59 7.22
CA ARG A 52 -44.99 -25.34 7.00
C ARG A 52 -44.78 -26.85 6.97
N GLU A 53 -43.54 -27.30 6.78
CA GLU A 53 -43.16 -28.72 6.76
C GLU A 53 -42.69 -29.22 8.14
N LEU A 54 -42.62 -28.35 9.15
CA LEU A 54 -42.20 -28.71 10.52
C LEU A 54 -43.28 -29.48 11.27
N THR A 55 -42.86 -30.45 12.09
CA THR A 55 -43.74 -31.25 12.93
C THR A 55 -43.92 -30.60 14.30
N CYS A 56 -44.51 -29.40 14.34
CA CYS A 56 -44.75 -28.64 15.58
C CYS A 56 -46.18 -28.09 15.65
N GLY A 57 -46.61 -27.65 16.84
CA GLY A 57 -47.97 -27.16 17.04
C GLY A 57 -48.24 -25.83 16.32
N PRO A 58 -49.48 -25.55 15.85
CA PRO A 58 -49.78 -24.28 15.16
C PRO A 58 -49.43 -23.02 15.96
N HIS A 59 -49.55 -23.08 17.30
CA HIS A 59 -49.18 -22.01 18.21
C HIS A 59 -47.67 -21.70 18.20
N GLU A 60 -46.82 -22.68 17.91
CA GLU A 60 -45.37 -22.49 17.80
C GLU A 60 -44.98 -21.83 16.47
N LEU A 61 -45.80 -21.94 15.43
CA LEU A 61 -45.53 -21.34 14.12
C LEU A 61 -45.80 -19.83 14.07
N ILE A 62 -46.56 -19.30 15.02
CA ILE A 62 -46.87 -17.87 15.11
C ILE A 62 -45.57 -17.06 15.18
N ASN A 63 -45.41 -16.12 14.24
CA ASN A 63 -44.24 -15.24 14.07
C ASN A 63 -42.89 -15.97 13.93
N LEU A 64 -42.88 -17.29 13.72
CA LEU A 64 -41.65 -18.07 13.66
C LEU A 64 -40.81 -17.67 12.45
N ALA A 65 -41.43 -17.49 11.28
CA ALA A 65 -40.74 -17.07 10.07
C ALA A 65 -40.04 -15.72 10.23
N ASP A 66 -40.74 -14.73 10.78
CA ASP A 66 -40.16 -13.39 11.03
C ASP A 66 -39.03 -13.45 12.07
N THR A 67 -39.20 -14.28 13.11
CA THR A 67 -38.15 -14.50 14.12
C THR A 67 -36.89 -15.09 13.48
N ILE A 68 -37.04 -16.14 12.67
CA ILE A 68 -35.92 -16.78 11.97
C ILE A 68 -35.30 -15.77 10.99
N HIS A 69 -36.10 -15.07 10.20
CA HIS A 69 -35.60 -14.13 9.20
C HIS A 69 -34.83 -12.96 9.81
N LYS A 70 -35.26 -12.48 10.98
CA LYS A 70 -34.64 -11.34 11.67
C LYS A 70 -33.40 -11.73 12.48
N ASP A 71 -33.39 -12.89 13.12
CA ASP A 71 -32.35 -13.22 14.12
C ASP A 71 -31.98 -14.70 14.21
N GLY A 72 -32.48 -15.57 13.35
CA GLY A 72 -32.32 -17.03 13.47
C GLY A 72 -31.89 -17.74 12.19
N LYS A 73 -31.38 -17.03 11.19
CA LYS A 73 -31.01 -17.59 9.89
C LYS A 73 -29.89 -18.61 10.03
N ARG A 74 -28.84 -18.30 10.81
CA ARG A 74 -27.71 -19.23 11.04
C ARG A 74 -28.15 -20.47 11.78
N VAL A 75 -28.90 -20.29 12.87
CA VAL A 75 -29.43 -21.42 13.65
C VAL A 75 -30.31 -22.29 12.77
N PHE A 76 -31.24 -21.71 12.01
CA PHE A 76 -32.14 -22.48 11.16
C PHE A 76 -31.41 -23.17 10.01
N ALA A 77 -30.40 -22.53 9.41
CA ALA A 77 -29.54 -23.14 8.40
C ALA A 77 -28.79 -24.37 8.95
N MET A 78 -28.15 -24.22 10.11
CA MET A 78 -27.46 -25.30 10.80
C MET A 78 -28.40 -26.47 11.10
N LEU A 79 -29.58 -26.20 11.65
CA LEU A 79 -30.56 -27.24 11.96
C LEU A 79 -31.06 -27.92 10.67
N THR A 80 -31.40 -27.15 9.64
CA THR A 80 -31.88 -27.68 8.34
C THR A 80 -30.86 -28.59 7.66
N TYR A 81 -29.59 -28.17 7.64
CA TYR A 81 -28.51 -28.94 7.03
C TYR A 81 -28.29 -30.28 7.75
N ASN A 82 -28.33 -30.26 9.09
CA ASN A 82 -28.10 -31.44 9.92
C ASN A 82 -29.38 -32.27 10.20
N ARG A 83 -30.52 -31.94 9.57
CA ARG A 83 -31.81 -32.64 9.72
C ARG A 83 -32.44 -32.54 11.11
N PHE A 84 -32.23 -31.40 11.77
CA PHE A 84 -32.74 -31.05 13.10
C PHE A 84 -33.69 -29.85 13.07
N GLU A 85 -34.29 -29.52 11.92
CA GLU A 85 -35.18 -28.37 11.71
C GLU A 85 -36.27 -28.18 12.78
N ASN A 86 -36.82 -29.27 13.33
CA ASN A 86 -37.86 -29.23 14.36
C ASN A 86 -37.38 -28.66 15.71
N TYR A 87 -36.08 -28.61 15.96
CA TYR A 87 -35.54 -28.00 17.18
C TYR A 87 -35.63 -26.47 17.16
N ILE A 88 -35.94 -25.82 16.03
CA ILE A 88 -35.98 -24.36 15.94
C ILE A 88 -36.95 -23.73 16.94
N THR A 89 -38.07 -24.39 17.27
CA THR A 89 -39.02 -23.88 18.27
C THR A 89 -38.44 -23.92 19.68
N LYS A 90 -37.65 -24.96 20.00
CA LYS A 90 -36.89 -25.04 21.26
C LYS A 90 -35.79 -23.98 21.32
N PHE A 91 -35.03 -23.78 20.25
CA PHE A 91 -34.02 -22.71 20.19
C PHE A 91 -34.64 -21.33 20.44
N ARG A 92 -35.78 -21.03 19.80
CA ARG A 92 -36.54 -19.80 20.03
C ARG A 92 -37.00 -19.68 21.48
N LYS A 93 -37.57 -20.74 22.08
CA LYS A 93 -38.05 -20.75 23.47
C LYS A 93 -36.92 -20.44 24.46
N HIS A 94 -35.70 -20.93 24.19
CA HIS A 94 -34.51 -20.69 25.01
C HIS A 94 -33.77 -19.39 24.63
N GLY A 95 -34.30 -18.59 23.70
CA GLY A 95 -33.64 -17.37 23.22
C GLY A 95 -32.30 -17.61 22.50
N ALA A 96 -32.01 -18.85 22.13
CA ALA A 96 -30.71 -19.29 21.61
C ALA A 96 -30.62 -19.11 20.09
N LEU A 97 -30.91 -17.91 19.58
CA LEU A 97 -30.85 -17.61 18.15
C LEU A 97 -29.44 -17.11 17.73
N ASP A 98 -29.29 -16.48 16.57
CA ASP A 98 -27.98 -16.21 15.94
C ASP A 98 -27.06 -15.36 16.83
N ARG A 99 -27.61 -14.40 17.60
CA ARG A 99 -26.87 -13.57 18.55
C ARG A 99 -26.26 -14.33 19.74
N GLN A 100 -26.76 -15.53 20.05
CA GLN A 100 -26.26 -16.36 21.14
C GLN A 100 -25.22 -17.38 20.67
N LEU A 101 -24.91 -17.43 19.38
CA LEU A 101 -23.86 -18.28 18.85
C LEU A 101 -22.45 -17.68 19.11
N PRO A 102 -21.43 -18.52 19.33
CA PRO A 102 -21.48 -19.98 19.45
C PRO A 102 -22.09 -20.43 20.79
N LEU A 103 -22.85 -21.53 20.77
CA LEU A 103 -23.39 -22.11 22.00
C LEU A 103 -22.33 -22.93 22.75
N SER A 104 -22.31 -22.77 24.07
CA SER A 104 -21.54 -23.67 24.94
C SER A 104 -22.12 -25.08 24.92
N LYS A 105 -21.29 -26.08 25.22
CA LYS A 105 -21.72 -27.47 25.31
C LYS A 105 -22.94 -27.64 26.24
N ALA A 106 -22.87 -27.10 27.45
CA ALA A 106 -23.96 -27.21 28.43
C ALA A 106 -25.27 -26.60 27.90
N ARG A 107 -25.20 -25.44 27.23
CA ARG A 107 -26.38 -24.78 26.68
C ARG A 107 -26.98 -25.53 25.50
N ALA A 108 -26.14 -26.11 24.64
CA ALA A 108 -26.62 -26.93 23.53
C ALA A 108 -27.27 -28.23 24.03
N GLU A 109 -26.69 -28.88 25.05
CA GLU A 109 -27.23 -30.09 25.68
C GLU A 109 -28.58 -29.84 26.39
N GLU A 110 -28.77 -28.67 26.99
CA GLU A 110 -30.06 -28.25 27.57
C GLU A 110 -31.18 -28.19 26.51
N ILE A 111 -30.87 -27.70 25.31
CA ILE A 111 -31.85 -27.47 24.24
C ILE A 111 -32.14 -28.76 23.45
N MET A 112 -31.10 -29.53 23.15
CA MET A 112 -31.17 -30.68 22.22
C MET A 112 -31.01 -32.05 22.89
N GLY A 113 -30.71 -32.10 24.19
CA GLY A 113 -30.27 -33.33 24.86
C GLY A 113 -28.77 -33.60 24.67
N SER A 114 -28.25 -34.55 25.44
CA SER A 114 -26.79 -34.72 25.61
C SER A 114 -26.05 -35.05 24.31
N GLU A 115 -26.55 -35.98 23.49
CA GLU A 115 -25.84 -36.41 22.27
C GLU A 115 -25.87 -35.34 21.17
N ASP A 116 -27.07 -34.91 20.77
CA ASP A 116 -27.25 -33.93 19.69
C ASP A 116 -26.70 -32.56 20.06
N GLY A 117 -26.90 -32.12 21.31
CA GLY A 117 -26.37 -30.86 21.82
C GLY A 117 -24.85 -30.83 21.83
N ARG A 118 -24.20 -31.94 22.22
CA ARG A 118 -22.74 -32.07 22.16
C ARG A 118 -22.22 -31.95 20.73
N ARG A 119 -22.85 -32.65 19.77
CA ARG A 119 -22.45 -32.59 18.34
C ARG A 119 -22.65 -31.19 17.76
N LEU A 120 -23.74 -30.51 18.14
CA LEU A 120 -23.97 -29.13 17.73
C LEU A 120 -22.87 -28.20 18.22
N ALA A 121 -22.54 -28.29 19.52
CA ALA A 121 -21.57 -27.41 20.14
C ALA A 121 -20.13 -27.65 19.64
N LEU A 122 -19.77 -28.89 19.37
CA LEU A 122 -18.39 -29.24 19.00
C LEU A 122 -18.16 -29.20 17.48
N ASP A 123 -19.15 -29.57 16.68
CA ASP A 123 -18.96 -29.84 15.24
C ASP A 123 -19.86 -28.97 14.36
N PHE A 124 -21.19 -28.99 14.57
CA PHE A 124 -22.12 -28.47 13.56
C PHE A 124 -22.08 -26.94 13.42
N GLN A 125 -21.97 -26.21 14.53
CA GLN A 125 -22.13 -24.76 14.49
C GLN A 125 -21.04 -24.04 13.69
N TRP A 126 -19.82 -24.58 13.66
CA TRP A 126 -18.65 -23.92 13.07
C TRP A 126 -18.74 -23.78 11.55
N MET A 127 -19.46 -24.69 10.87
CA MET A 127 -19.76 -24.58 9.43
C MET A 127 -20.61 -23.33 9.10
N PHE A 128 -21.44 -22.89 10.05
CA PHE A 128 -22.36 -21.74 9.90
C PHE A 128 -21.86 -20.51 10.66
N LEU A 129 -20.67 -20.60 11.27
CA LEU A 129 -19.96 -19.55 11.98
C LEU A 129 -18.52 -19.41 11.46
N PRO A 130 -18.31 -19.26 10.14
CA PRO A 130 -16.99 -18.91 9.63
C PRO A 130 -16.51 -17.60 10.26
N TYR A 131 -15.21 -17.49 10.48
CA TYR A 131 -14.64 -16.31 11.10
C TYR A 131 -14.82 -15.09 10.18
N VAL A 132 -15.31 -13.98 10.74
CA VAL A 132 -15.39 -12.68 10.05
C VAL A 132 -14.29 -11.79 10.61
N PHE A 133 -13.32 -11.43 9.77
CA PHE A 133 -12.25 -10.52 10.20
C PHE A 133 -12.82 -9.11 10.45
N PRO A 134 -12.72 -8.57 11.68
CA PRO A 134 -13.32 -7.28 12.01
C PRO A 134 -12.45 -6.13 11.48
N GLU A 135 -13.03 -4.93 11.39
CA GLU A 135 -12.37 -3.73 10.87
C GLU A 135 -11.24 -3.25 11.80
N ASP A 136 -11.45 -3.38 13.11
CA ASP A 136 -10.56 -2.90 14.17
C ASP A 136 -9.39 -3.85 14.48
N MET A 137 -9.17 -4.90 13.69
CA MET A 137 -8.08 -5.86 13.93
C MET A 137 -6.69 -5.28 13.67
N SER A 138 -6.60 -4.11 13.05
CA SER A 138 -5.36 -3.33 12.95
C SER A 138 -4.97 -2.68 14.28
N GLU A 139 -5.88 -2.55 15.25
CA GLU A 139 -5.63 -1.84 16.50
C GLU A 139 -5.21 -2.75 17.66
N ARG A 140 -5.49 -4.05 17.57
CA ARG A 140 -5.14 -5.04 18.59
C ARG A 140 -4.72 -6.37 17.97
N HIS A 141 -4.02 -7.19 18.76
CA HIS A 141 -3.73 -8.57 18.38
C HIS A 141 -4.90 -9.48 18.75
N LEU A 142 -5.38 -10.29 17.81
CA LEU A 142 -6.48 -11.23 18.02
C LEU A 142 -5.96 -12.63 18.32
N ARG A 143 -6.50 -13.30 19.33
CA ARG A 143 -6.31 -14.75 19.52
C ARG A 143 -7.59 -15.45 19.08
N ILE A 144 -7.52 -16.13 17.95
CA ILE A 144 -8.68 -16.79 17.35
C ILE A 144 -8.73 -18.24 17.86
N ASP A 145 -9.89 -18.64 18.39
CA ASP A 145 -10.12 -20.00 18.84
C ASP A 145 -9.98 -20.98 17.66
N SER A 146 -9.29 -22.10 17.91
CA SER A 146 -9.03 -23.16 16.93
C SER A 146 -10.28 -23.82 16.35
N GLN A 147 -11.44 -23.65 16.99
CA GLN A 147 -12.73 -24.15 16.53
C GLN A 147 -13.31 -23.33 15.36
N TYR A 148 -12.94 -22.05 15.25
CA TYR A 148 -13.39 -21.22 14.12
C TYR A 148 -12.79 -21.72 12.80
N ILE A 149 -13.60 -21.70 11.75
CA ILE A 149 -13.12 -21.91 10.38
C ILE A 149 -12.62 -20.58 9.85
N LEU A 150 -11.31 -20.48 9.58
CA LEU A 150 -10.75 -19.31 8.90
C LEU A 150 -11.15 -19.33 7.41
N PRO A 151 -11.73 -18.23 6.89
CA PRO A 151 -12.37 -18.19 5.58
C PRO A 151 -11.38 -18.06 4.41
N PHE A 152 -10.15 -18.53 4.54
CA PHE A 152 -9.20 -18.52 3.43
C PHE A 152 -9.55 -19.64 2.44
N THR A 153 -9.88 -19.32 1.19
CA THR A 153 -10.28 -20.35 0.18
C THR A 153 -9.21 -20.67 -0.83
N SER A 154 -8.15 -19.85 -0.91
CA SER A 154 -6.96 -20.12 -1.70
C SER A 154 -5.75 -19.57 -0.99
N GLU A 155 -4.62 -20.26 -1.11
CA GLU A 155 -3.31 -19.75 -0.70
C GLU A 155 -2.26 -20.04 -1.77
N HIS A 156 -1.35 -19.08 -1.96
CA HIS A 156 -0.20 -19.23 -2.82
C HIS A 156 1.01 -18.59 -2.13
N GLN A 157 2.03 -19.39 -1.82
CA GLN A 157 3.25 -18.90 -1.21
C GLN A 157 4.01 -18.02 -2.21
N ILE A 158 4.24 -16.76 -1.86
CA ILE A 158 4.92 -15.77 -2.71
C ILE A 158 6.32 -15.41 -2.21
N GLY A 159 6.68 -15.84 -0.99
CA GLY A 159 8.01 -15.61 -0.44
C GLY A 159 8.29 -16.44 0.81
N THR A 160 9.57 -16.67 1.07
CA THR A 160 10.07 -17.30 2.30
C THR A 160 11.27 -16.52 2.79
N GLY A 161 11.18 -15.99 4.00
CA GLY A 161 12.30 -15.39 4.71
C GLY A 161 12.81 -16.32 5.81
N ALA A 162 13.88 -15.90 6.50
CA ALA A 162 14.45 -16.64 7.62
C ALA A 162 13.49 -16.75 8.83
N PHE A 163 12.53 -15.82 8.95
CA PHE A 163 11.65 -15.71 10.11
C PHE A 163 10.16 -15.87 9.80
N ALA A 164 9.77 -15.80 8.52
CA ALA A 164 8.37 -15.84 8.11
C ALA A 164 8.19 -16.39 6.70
N VAL A 165 7.01 -16.96 6.45
CA VAL A 165 6.49 -17.32 5.13
C VAL A 165 5.46 -16.28 4.72
N ILE A 166 5.51 -15.84 3.46
CA ILE A 166 4.59 -14.85 2.91
C ILE A 166 3.66 -15.55 1.93
N ASP A 167 2.38 -15.58 2.27
CA ASP A 167 1.33 -16.22 1.49
C ASP A 167 0.39 -15.15 0.90
N LYS A 168 0.07 -15.24 -0.40
CA LYS A 168 -1.08 -14.55 -1.01
C LYS A 168 -2.31 -15.41 -0.75
N VAL A 169 -3.29 -14.87 -0.04
CA VAL A 169 -4.54 -15.56 0.29
C VAL A 169 -5.76 -14.83 -0.28
N TYR A 170 -6.86 -15.56 -0.47
CA TYR A 170 -8.16 -14.98 -0.81
C TYR A 170 -9.11 -15.13 0.38
N ILE A 171 -9.82 -14.05 0.68
CA ILE A 171 -10.88 -14.02 1.69
C ILE A 171 -12.17 -13.60 0.99
N PRO A 172 -13.27 -14.39 1.07
CA PRO A 172 -14.55 -13.98 0.53
C PRO A 172 -14.97 -12.62 1.10
N PRO A 173 -15.55 -11.71 0.29
CA PRO A 173 -15.81 -10.35 0.74
C PRO A 173 -16.76 -10.23 1.94
N SER A 174 -17.68 -11.19 2.11
CA SER A 174 -18.58 -11.24 3.26
C SER A 174 -17.91 -11.64 4.57
N GLN A 175 -16.63 -12.02 4.53
CA GLN A 175 -15.87 -12.54 5.68
C GLN A 175 -14.75 -11.61 6.15
N HIS A 176 -14.71 -10.38 5.65
CA HIS A 176 -13.82 -9.35 6.19
C HIS A 176 -14.51 -7.99 6.21
N LYS A 177 -13.98 -7.07 7.02
CA LYS A 177 -14.41 -5.67 7.08
C LYS A 177 -13.26 -4.68 6.84
N PHE A 178 -12.28 -5.07 6.03
CA PHE A 178 -11.07 -4.25 5.78
C PHE A 178 -11.30 -3.02 4.88
N THR A 179 -12.38 -2.98 4.12
CA THR A 179 -12.61 -1.93 3.11
C THR A 179 -14.05 -1.43 3.15
N ASP A 180 -14.23 -0.11 3.12
CA ASP A 180 -15.55 0.56 3.09
C ASP A 180 -16.33 0.34 1.79
N GLN A 181 -15.62 -0.03 0.73
CA GLN A 181 -16.20 -0.29 -0.59
C GLN A 181 -16.56 -1.78 -0.68
N GLY A 182 -17.84 -2.06 -0.89
CA GLY A 182 -18.38 -3.43 -0.90
C GLY A 182 -17.69 -4.38 -1.87
N ALA A 183 -17.74 -5.67 -1.54
CA ALA A 183 -17.59 -6.84 -2.42
C ALA A 183 -16.53 -6.81 -3.55
N VAL A 184 -15.34 -6.24 -3.33
CA VAL A 184 -14.22 -6.44 -4.26
C VAL A 184 -13.46 -7.70 -3.86
N GLU A 185 -13.17 -8.57 -4.84
CA GLU A 185 -12.26 -9.71 -4.64
C GLU A 185 -10.92 -9.20 -4.09
N LEU A 186 -10.69 -9.45 -2.80
CA LEU A 186 -9.54 -8.91 -2.09
C LEU A 186 -8.50 -10.01 -1.90
N HIS A 187 -7.40 -9.89 -2.64
CA HIS A 187 -6.20 -10.63 -2.33
C HIS A 187 -5.48 -9.97 -1.14
N VAL A 188 -5.14 -10.79 -0.16
CA VAL A 188 -4.49 -10.37 1.08
C VAL A 188 -3.12 -11.03 1.15
N VAL A 189 -2.13 -10.34 1.72
CA VAL A 189 -0.85 -10.93 2.07
C VAL A 189 -0.88 -11.35 3.54
N ARG A 190 -0.67 -12.64 3.79
CA ARG A 190 -0.50 -13.21 5.13
C ARG A 190 0.99 -13.47 5.35
N LYS A 191 1.61 -12.71 6.26
CA LYS A 191 2.95 -12.99 6.79
C LYS A 191 2.79 -13.89 8.02
N ARG A 192 3.17 -15.16 7.86
CA ARG A 192 3.08 -16.20 8.89
C ARG A 192 4.47 -16.49 9.45
N LEU A 193 4.65 -16.35 10.76
CA LEU A 193 5.96 -16.55 11.38
C LEU A 193 6.27 -18.06 11.47
N ILE A 194 7.55 -18.41 11.24
CA ILE A 194 8.00 -19.82 11.26
C ILE A 194 8.07 -20.34 12.70
N LYS A 195 8.54 -19.52 13.64
CA LYS A 195 8.61 -19.89 15.05
C LYS A 195 7.21 -19.84 15.66
N LYS A 196 6.80 -20.95 16.27
CA LYS A 196 5.54 -21.06 17.02
C LYS A 196 5.66 -20.42 18.41
N GLY A 197 4.52 -19.98 18.94
CA GLY A 197 4.44 -19.30 20.24
C GLY A 197 4.80 -17.82 20.15
N GLU A 198 4.50 -17.07 21.21
CA GLU A 198 4.78 -15.64 21.24
C GLU A 198 6.29 -15.37 21.21
N THR A 199 6.68 -14.55 20.23
CA THR A 199 8.06 -14.08 20.09
C THR A 199 8.12 -12.59 20.34
N GLU A 200 9.14 -12.13 21.07
CA GLU A 200 9.40 -10.70 21.23
C GLU A 200 9.52 -9.97 19.89
N ALA A 201 10.02 -10.66 18.85
CA ALA A 201 10.11 -10.12 17.49
C ALA A 201 8.72 -9.82 16.90
N PHE A 202 7.76 -10.72 17.06
CA PHE A 202 6.38 -10.50 16.61
C PHE A 202 5.71 -9.36 17.35
N GLU A 203 5.85 -9.34 18.68
CA GLU A 203 5.25 -8.28 19.50
C GLU A 203 5.83 -6.91 19.15
N ARG A 204 7.15 -6.84 18.93
CA ARG A 204 7.84 -5.64 18.49
C ARG A 204 7.37 -5.18 17.11
N GLU A 205 7.36 -6.07 16.12
CA GLU A 205 6.89 -5.75 14.77
C GLU A 205 5.43 -5.30 14.79
N GLY A 206 4.56 -6.04 15.47
CA GLY A 206 3.15 -5.71 15.64
C GLY A 206 2.94 -4.37 16.33
N LYS A 207 3.67 -4.07 17.42
CA LYS A 207 3.59 -2.77 18.11
C LYS A 207 4.04 -1.63 17.21
N CYS A 208 5.16 -1.80 16.51
CA CYS A 208 5.69 -0.82 15.56
C CYS A 208 4.66 -0.51 14.46
N LEU A 209 4.15 -1.54 13.79
CA LEU A 209 3.16 -1.39 12.72
C LEU A 209 1.86 -0.73 13.19
N ARG A 210 1.38 -1.05 14.40
CA ARG A 210 0.19 -0.41 14.98
C ARG A 210 0.39 1.09 15.21
N LEU A 211 1.57 1.50 15.68
CA LEU A 211 1.90 2.91 15.86
C LEU A 211 2.05 3.62 14.51
N LEU A 212 2.74 3.00 13.55
CA LEU A 212 2.91 3.56 12.20
C LEU A 212 1.58 3.66 11.43
N ASN A 213 0.64 2.74 11.67
CA ASN A 213 -0.71 2.84 11.11
C ASN A 213 -1.42 4.14 11.52
N ARG A 214 -1.10 4.73 12.68
CA ARG A 214 -1.69 6.01 13.12
C ARG A 214 -1.23 7.19 12.26
N LEU A 215 -0.07 7.10 11.62
CA LEU A 215 0.40 8.12 10.67
C LEU A 215 -0.43 8.17 9.38
N LYS A 216 -1.06 7.05 9.00
CA LYS A 216 -1.72 6.88 7.69
C LYS A 216 -0.82 7.32 6.52
N HIS A 217 0.48 7.08 6.63
CA HIS A 217 1.45 7.55 5.65
C HIS A 217 1.36 6.73 4.34
N PRO A 218 1.25 7.36 3.16
CA PRO A 218 0.98 6.65 1.90
C PRO A 218 2.12 5.73 1.43
N ASN A 219 3.35 5.97 1.91
CA ASN A 219 4.54 5.18 1.58
C ASN A 219 4.97 4.20 2.70
N ILE A 220 4.10 3.89 3.66
CA ILE A 220 4.32 2.83 4.67
C ILE A 220 3.23 1.77 4.50
N ILE A 221 3.59 0.49 4.49
CA ILE A 221 2.62 -0.60 4.35
C ILE A 221 1.60 -0.57 5.49
N HIS A 222 0.32 -0.63 5.14
CA HIS A 222 -0.76 -0.60 6.13
C HIS A 222 -1.01 -1.99 6.70
N LEU A 223 -0.91 -2.15 8.02
CA LEU A 223 -1.29 -3.40 8.69
C LEU A 223 -2.83 -3.48 8.76
N TRP A 224 -3.44 -4.44 8.07
CA TRP A 224 -4.88 -4.71 8.22
C TRP A 224 -5.19 -5.42 9.52
N GLY A 225 -4.29 -6.28 9.99
CA GLY A 225 -4.31 -6.70 11.38
C GLY A 225 -3.43 -7.88 11.70
N SER A 226 -3.50 -8.31 12.94
CA SER A 226 -2.65 -9.38 13.47
C SER A 226 -3.47 -10.40 14.25
N TYR A 227 -3.16 -11.67 14.08
CA TYR A 227 -3.83 -12.73 14.82
C TYR A 227 -2.94 -13.93 15.10
N THR A 228 -3.26 -14.66 16.17
CA THR A 228 -2.74 -15.99 16.46
C THR A 228 -3.84 -17.01 16.25
N TYR A 229 -3.56 -18.06 15.49
CA TYR A 229 -4.47 -19.19 15.26
C TYR A 229 -3.66 -20.48 15.31
N ARG A 230 -4.06 -21.43 16.17
CA ARG A 230 -3.32 -22.71 16.39
C ARG A 230 -1.82 -22.50 16.63
N GLU A 231 -1.48 -21.56 17.50
CA GLU A 231 -0.10 -21.15 17.87
C GLU A 231 0.71 -20.48 16.74
N GLU A 232 0.14 -20.29 15.56
CA GLU A 232 0.77 -19.58 14.46
C GLU A 232 0.45 -18.09 14.51
N GLN A 233 1.49 -17.27 14.54
CA GLN A 233 1.37 -15.81 14.55
C GLN A 233 1.34 -15.28 13.11
N ASN A 234 0.36 -14.44 12.82
CA ASN A 234 0.07 -13.96 11.47
C ASN A 234 -0.15 -12.44 11.45
N LEU A 235 0.34 -11.80 10.40
CA LEU A 235 0.05 -10.41 10.04
C LEU A 235 -0.61 -10.36 8.66
N LEU A 236 -1.64 -9.54 8.51
CA LEU A 236 -2.38 -9.33 7.27
C LEU A 236 -2.09 -7.94 6.70
N PHE A 237 -1.79 -7.89 5.40
CA PHE A 237 -1.45 -6.68 4.66
C PHE A 237 -2.18 -6.63 3.30
N PRO A 238 -2.33 -5.45 2.69
CA PRO A 238 -2.74 -5.35 1.30
C PRO A 238 -1.77 -6.07 0.37
N TYR A 239 -2.31 -6.74 -0.65
CA TYR A 239 -1.49 -7.35 -1.68
C TYR A 239 -0.97 -6.31 -2.67
N ILE A 240 0.35 -6.22 -2.77
CA ILE A 240 1.07 -5.45 -3.78
C ILE A 240 1.94 -6.44 -4.56
N GLY A 241 1.65 -6.59 -5.86
CA GLY A 241 2.19 -7.69 -6.67
C GLY A 241 3.67 -7.57 -7.03
N MET A 242 4.29 -6.42 -6.78
CA MET A 242 5.65 -6.10 -7.21
C MET A 242 6.47 -5.56 -6.05
N ASP A 243 7.70 -6.06 -5.91
CA ASP A 243 8.75 -5.47 -5.07
C ASP A 243 9.83 -4.84 -5.96
N LEU A 244 10.59 -3.88 -5.43
CA LEU A 244 11.59 -3.14 -6.19
C LEU A 244 12.71 -4.07 -6.67
N GLY A 245 12.99 -5.15 -5.95
CA GLY A 245 13.97 -6.16 -6.35
C GLY A 245 13.60 -6.87 -7.66
N LYS A 246 12.31 -7.21 -7.83
CA LYS A 246 11.77 -7.74 -9.09
C LYS A 246 11.67 -6.66 -10.15
N PHE A 247 11.17 -5.47 -9.80
CA PHE A 247 11.03 -4.35 -10.74
C PHE A 247 12.37 -4.00 -11.42
N LEU A 248 13.47 -3.91 -10.66
CA LEU A 248 14.80 -3.59 -11.20
C LEU A 248 15.38 -4.69 -12.12
N LYS A 249 14.78 -5.88 -12.17
CA LYS A 249 15.17 -6.96 -13.08
C LYS A 249 14.38 -6.94 -14.39
N GLU A 250 13.31 -6.17 -14.47
CA GLU A 250 12.49 -6.10 -15.67
C GLU A 250 13.21 -5.38 -16.81
N LYS A 251 13.11 -5.95 -18.01
CA LYS A 251 13.73 -5.40 -19.23
C LYS A 251 13.16 -4.03 -19.60
N GLU A 252 11.87 -3.84 -19.37
CA GLU A 252 11.18 -2.61 -19.73
C GLU A 252 10.49 -2.01 -18.50
N ARG A 253 10.43 -0.68 -18.47
CA ARG A 253 9.62 0.02 -17.50
C ARG A 253 8.14 -0.09 -17.90
N HIS A 254 7.29 -0.38 -16.93
CA HIS A 254 5.86 -0.50 -17.13
C HIS A 254 5.08 0.47 -16.24
N GLY A 255 3.81 0.67 -16.57
CA GLY A 255 2.91 1.56 -15.85
C GLY A 255 3.40 3.02 -15.84
N GLU A 256 3.23 3.69 -14.70
CA GLU A 256 3.59 5.09 -14.53
C GLU A 256 5.12 5.30 -14.45
N PHE A 257 5.88 4.29 -14.05
CA PHE A 257 7.35 4.36 -13.99
C PHE A 257 8.05 4.38 -15.36
N ARG A 258 7.29 4.45 -16.45
CA ARG A 258 7.83 4.85 -17.77
C ARG A 258 8.37 6.27 -17.76
N TRP A 259 7.91 7.12 -16.84
CA TRP A 259 8.31 8.52 -16.74
C TRP A 259 9.22 8.74 -15.54
N ASP A 260 10.34 9.43 -15.78
CA ASP A 260 11.39 9.63 -14.77
C ASP A 260 10.88 10.35 -13.52
N PHE A 261 9.98 11.33 -13.67
CA PHE A 261 9.40 12.08 -12.55
C PHE A 261 8.75 11.18 -11.48
N ASN A 262 8.22 10.01 -11.86
CA ASN A 262 7.63 9.07 -10.91
C ASN A 262 8.67 8.35 -10.05
N PHE A 263 9.90 8.13 -10.54
CA PHE A 263 10.99 7.64 -9.68
C PHE A 263 11.37 8.67 -8.62
N TYR A 264 11.46 9.95 -9.00
CA TYR A 264 11.74 11.02 -8.04
C TYR A 264 10.62 11.17 -7.00
N SER A 265 9.34 11.14 -7.42
CA SER A 265 8.22 11.13 -6.45
C SER A 265 8.25 9.93 -5.54
N ALA A 266 8.52 8.73 -6.07
CA ALA A 266 8.55 7.51 -5.28
C ALA A 266 9.72 7.50 -4.27
N LEU A 267 10.90 7.99 -4.66
CA LEU A 267 12.04 8.21 -3.76
C LEU A 267 11.72 9.26 -2.70
N THR A 268 11.07 10.36 -3.07
CA THR A 268 10.63 11.41 -2.13
C THR A 268 9.66 10.82 -1.09
N GLY A 269 8.68 10.04 -1.53
CA GLY A 269 7.73 9.36 -0.65
C GLY A 269 8.39 8.38 0.32
N LEU A 270 9.38 7.60 -0.13
CA LEU A 270 10.17 6.75 0.76
C LEU A 270 10.99 7.56 1.77
N ALA A 271 11.60 8.66 1.34
CA ALA A 271 12.35 9.53 2.24
C ALA A 271 11.44 10.15 3.31
N SER A 272 10.23 10.56 2.94
CA SER A 272 9.19 11.02 3.87
C SER A 272 8.80 9.92 4.86
N ALA A 273 8.57 8.69 4.38
CA ALA A 273 8.23 7.56 5.25
C ALA A 273 9.32 7.27 6.28
N LEU A 274 10.59 7.24 5.86
CA LEU A 274 11.72 7.01 6.75
C LEU A 274 11.95 8.18 7.71
N SER A 275 11.77 9.43 7.26
CA SER A 275 11.80 10.62 8.13
C SER A 275 10.75 10.52 9.25
N ASN A 276 9.51 10.19 8.91
CA ASN A 276 8.43 9.99 9.89
C ASN A 276 8.65 8.78 10.80
N LEU A 277 9.30 7.73 10.32
CA LEU A 277 9.73 6.60 11.15
C LEU A 277 10.83 7.01 12.14
N HIS A 278 11.81 7.78 11.68
CA HIS A 278 12.95 8.25 12.48
C HIS A 278 12.54 9.21 13.58
N HIS A 279 11.47 9.98 13.37
CA HIS A 279 10.89 10.92 14.32
C HIS A 279 9.37 10.76 14.34
N LEU A 280 8.89 9.68 14.98
CA LEU A 280 7.46 9.43 15.08
C LEU A 280 6.84 10.37 16.13
N SER A 281 6.10 11.38 15.69
CA SER A 281 5.37 12.30 16.59
C SER A 281 3.86 12.13 16.38
N LEU A 282 3.20 11.52 17.36
CA LEU A 282 1.76 11.37 17.44
C LEU A 282 1.23 12.35 18.48
N LYS A 283 0.50 13.37 18.03
CA LYS A 283 -0.08 14.41 18.88
C LYS A 283 -1.51 14.08 19.28
N GLU A 284 -1.87 14.35 20.53
CA GLU A 284 -3.16 13.97 21.13
C GLU A 284 -4.35 14.52 20.33
N SER A 285 -4.30 15.79 19.93
CA SER A 285 -5.35 16.44 19.13
C SER A 285 -5.67 15.76 17.80
N LYS A 286 -4.72 15.02 17.21
CA LYS A 286 -4.88 14.33 15.92
C LYS A 286 -5.09 12.84 16.06
N HIS A 287 -4.51 12.20 17.08
CA HIS A 287 -4.42 10.75 17.18
C HIS A 287 -5.03 10.17 18.47
N GLY A 288 -5.45 11.03 19.41
CA GLY A 288 -5.97 10.62 20.72
C GLY A 288 -4.90 10.14 21.70
N ILE A 289 -3.62 10.28 21.36
CA ILE A 289 -2.46 9.94 22.19
C ILE A 289 -1.34 10.97 21.98
N GLU A 290 -0.56 11.22 23.02
CA GLU A 290 0.72 11.93 22.94
C GLU A 290 1.84 10.89 23.00
N PHE A 291 2.58 10.74 21.90
CA PHE A 291 3.71 9.81 21.79
C PHE A 291 4.78 10.40 20.88
N GLU A 292 6.01 10.48 21.38
CA GLU A 292 7.19 10.78 20.58
C GLU A 292 8.16 9.61 20.64
N GLY A 293 8.44 9.03 19.49
CA GLY A 293 9.30 7.87 19.36
C GLY A 293 10.39 8.05 18.33
N ILE A 294 11.49 7.34 18.57
CA ILE A 294 12.60 7.24 17.65
C ILE A 294 12.58 5.83 17.08
N GLY A 295 12.43 5.74 15.76
CA GLY A 295 12.36 4.48 15.04
C GLY A 295 13.45 4.34 13.98
N TYR A 296 13.61 3.11 13.51
CA TYR A 296 14.52 2.76 12.42
C TYR A 296 14.06 1.46 11.76
N HIS A 297 14.35 1.32 10.48
CA HIS A 297 13.89 0.20 9.68
C HIS A 297 14.84 -1.01 9.78
N HIS A 298 16.15 -0.78 9.66
CA HIS A 298 17.24 -1.75 9.75
C HIS A 298 17.33 -2.82 8.63
N ASP A 299 16.32 -2.98 7.79
CA ASP A 299 16.39 -3.87 6.60
C ASP A 299 15.91 -3.18 5.33
N LEU A 300 16.39 -1.96 5.08
CA LEU A 300 16.01 -1.23 3.86
C LEU A 300 16.78 -1.80 2.66
N ARG A 301 16.05 -2.46 1.76
CA ARG A 301 16.60 -3.10 0.54
C ARG A 301 15.50 -3.33 -0.49
N PRO A 302 15.81 -3.60 -1.77
CA PRO A 302 14.81 -3.67 -2.82
C PRO A 302 13.65 -4.67 -2.57
N PRO A 303 13.87 -5.87 -2.00
CA PRO A 303 12.75 -6.77 -1.67
C PRO A 303 11.74 -6.23 -0.63
N ASN A 304 12.15 -5.25 0.18
CA ASN A 304 11.34 -4.67 1.26
C ASN A 304 10.72 -3.31 0.85
N VAL A 305 10.86 -2.93 -0.42
CA VAL A 305 10.20 -1.78 -1.02
C VAL A 305 9.21 -2.29 -2.05
N LEU A 306 7.92 -2.13 -1.77
CA LEU A 306 6.84 -2.55 -2.66
C LEU A 306 6.59 -1.47 -3.72
N VAL A 307 6.34 -1.89 -4.96
CA VAL A 307 6.08 -1.00 -6.10
C VAL A 307 4.57 -0.99 -6.36
N SER A 308 3.93 0.13 -6.03
CA SER A 308 2.53 0.41 -6.37
C SER A 308 2.46 1.12 -7.73
N LYS A 309 1.26 1.55 -8.16
CA LYS A 309 1.01 2.14 -9.48
C LYS A 309 2.00 3.26 -9.85
N ASN A 310 2.27 4.18 -8.93
CA ASN A 310 3.14 5.36 -9.11
C ASN A 310 3.96 5.71 -7.85
N SER A 311 4.06 4.79 -6.89
CA SER A 311 4.72 5.05 -5.61
C SER A 311 5.47 3.83 -5.11
N PHE A 312 6.44 4.09 -4.23
CA PHE A 312 7.12 3.06 -3.48
C PHE A 312 6.58 3.03 -2.05
N ILE A 313 6.40 1.83 -1.51
CA ILE A 313 5.84 1.60 -0.18
C ILE A 313 6.85 0.80 0.63
N LEU A 314 7.27 1.36 1.76
CA LEU A 314 8.15 0.69 2.71
C LEU A 314 7.41 -0.45 3.40
N ALA A 315 8.00 -1.64 3.39
CA ALA A 315 7.44 -2.85 3.95
C ALA A 315 8.48 -3.66 4.74
N ASP A 316 8.00 -4.68 5.45
CA ASP A 316 8.77 -5.58 6.33
C ASP A 316 9.48 -4.91 7.50
N PHE A 317 8.69 -4.65 8.55
CA PHE A 317 9.16 -4.05 9.80
C PHE A 317 9.67 -5.09 10.81
N GLY A 318 10.00 -6.31 10.36
CA GLY A 318 10.40 -7.42 11.25
C GLY A 318 11.74 -7.21 11.97
N LEU A 319 12.58 -6.31 11.47
CA LEU A 319 13.82 -5.88 12.12
C LEU A 319 13.74 -4.44 12.65
N SER A 320 12.62 -3.76 12.42
CA SER A 320 12.43 -2.40 12.88
C SER A 320 12.29 -2.34 14.39
N ASN A 321 12.71 -1.21 14.94
CA ASN A 321 12.50 -0.92 16.34
C ASN A 321 11.91 0.48 16.45
N LEU A 322 11.08 0.67 17.47
CA LEU A 322 10.48 1.96 17.78
C LEU A 322 10.52 2.10 19.29
N LYS A 323 11.30 3.06 19.76
CA LYS A 323 11.49 3.34 21.19
C LYS A 323 10.78 4.63 21.55
N ASP A 324 10.32 4.70 22.79
CA ASP A 324 9.96 5.98 23.38
C ASP A 324 11.21 6.87 23.42
N SER A 325 11.06 8.15 23.11
CA SER A 325 12.14 9.13 23.20
C SER A 325 12.77 9.21 24.60
N ALA A 326 12.02 8.84 25.64
CA ALA A 326 12.50 8.79 27.03
C ALA A 326 13.33 7.53 27.37
N ASP A 327 13.25 6.46 26.58
CA ASP A 327 13.91 5.18 26.86
C ASP A 327 15.33 5.12 26.25
N LEU A 328 16.35 5.39 27.07
CA LEU A 328 17.78 5.25 26.73
C LEU A 328 18.27 3.78 26.67
N SER A 329 17.42 2.83 26.27
CA SER A 329 17.80 1.41 26.27
C SER A 329 18.65 1.03 25.05
N HIS A 330 19.79 0.40 25.30
CA HIS A 330 20.67 -0.18 24.29
C HIS A 330 19.95 -1.29 23.51
N THR A 331 19.94 -1.23 22.17
CA THR A 331 19.44 -2.34 21.37
C THR A 331 20.58 -3.28 21.03
N PRO A 332 20.50 -4.58 21.39
CA PRO A 332 21.47 -5.54 20.93
C PRO A 332 21.38 -5.67 19.40
N TYR A 333 22.48 -5.39 18.72
CA TYR A 333 22.62 -5.51 17.28
C TYR A 333 22.35 -6.96 16.85
N LYS A 334 21.42 -7.15 15.90
CA LYS A 334 21.18 -8.44 15.25
C LYS A 334 21.94 -8.45 13.94
N ILE A 335 22.73 -9.50 13.68
CA ILE A 335 23.52 -9.63 12.45
C ILE A 335 22.60 -9.52 11.24
N ILE A 336 22.62 -8.38 10.57
CA ILE A 336 22.00 -8.18 9.25
C ILE A 336 23.03 -8.72 8.24
N SER A 337 22.57 -9.43 7.20
CA SER A 337 23.42 -9.90 6.10
C SER A 337 22.81 -9.40 4.79
N GLY A 338 23.62 -8.73 3.97
CA GLY A 338 23.16 -8.16 2.70
C GLY A 338 24.04 -7.03 2.19
N ASP A 339 23.88 -6.71 0.91
CA ASP A 339 24.70 -5.73 0.19
C ASP A 339 24.44 -4.28 0.61
N TYR A 340 23.38 -4.01 1.37
CA TYR A 340 22.88 -2.67 1.73
C TYR A 340 23.32 -2.20 3.12
N ILE A 341 24.12 -3.01 3.81
CA ILE A 341 24.57 -2.76 5.18
C ILE A 341 25.55 -1.59 5.21
N ALA A 342 25.42 -0.74 6.22
CA ALA A 342 26.34 0.36 6.47
C ALA A 342 27.63 -0.14 7.17
N PRO A 343 28.78 0.49 6.93
CA PRO A 343 30.07 0.00 7.43
C PRO A 343 30.12 -0.18 8.96
N GLU A 344 29.52 0.74 9.70
CA GLU A 344 29.49 0.74 11.17
C GLU A 344 28.63 -0.38 11.78
N CYS A 345 27.71 -0.97 11.02
CA CYS A 345 26.96 -2.16 11.46
C CYS A 345 27.90 -3.35 11.78
N THR A 346 29.14 -3.28 11.31
CA THR A 346 30.13 -4.32 11.50
C THR A 346 31.19 -3.95 12.55
N ASP A 347 31.16 -2.73 13.11
CA ASP A 347 32.11 -2.24 14.13
C ASP A 347 31.38 -1.81 15.42
N MET A 348 31.67 -2.51 16.52
CA MET A 348 30.88 -2.55 17.76
C MET A 348 31.12 -1.39 18.75
N GLN A 349 31.66 -0.23 18.33
CA GLN A 349 32.21 0.77 19.28
C GLN A 349 31.58 2.17 19.27
N GLU A 350 30.52 2.44 18.49
CA GLU A 350 29.96 3.80 18.39
C GLU A 350 28.57 3.99 18.99
N ASN A 351 28.19 5.27 19.21
CA ASN A 351 26.99 5.71 19.90
C ASN A 351 25.70 5.13 19.28
N PRO A 352 24.97 4.22 19.97
CA PRO A 352 23.97 3.37 19.34
C PRO A 352 22.80 4.11 18.68
N GLN A 353 22.32 5.22 19.27
CA GLN A 353 21.09 5.88 18.79
C GLN A 353 21.27 6.70 17.50
N THR A 354 22.45 7.28 17.28
CA THR A 354 22.77 8.00 16.05
C THR A 354 23.14 7.04 14.92
N VAL A 355 23.77 5.92 15.28
CA VAL A 355 24.17 4.86 14.35
C VAL A 355 22.94 4.16 13.76
N ASP A 356 21.92 3.83 14.56
CA ASP A 356 20.73 3.11 14.08
C ASP A 356 20.02 3.83 12.90
N ARG A 357 19.85 5.16 12.97
CA ARG A 357 19.19 5.94 11.90
C ARG A 357 20.07 6.18 10.68
N SER A 358 21.38 6.36 10.88
CA SER A 358 22.32 6.57 9.77
C SER A 358 22.50 5.33 8.90
N ILE A 359 22.18 4.13 9.43
CA ILE A 359 22.17 2.88 8.68
C ILE A 359 21.07 2.90 7.62
N ASP A 360 19.86 3.36 7.99
CA ASP A 360 18.77 3.53 7.01
C ASP A 360 19.14 4.56 5.94
N VAL A 361 19.82 5.65 6.31
CA VAL A 361 20.30 6.66 5.34
C VAL A 361 21.28 6.04 4.34
N TRP A 362 22.23 5.24 4.82
CA TRP A 362 23.18 4.53 3.96
C TRP A 362 22.47 3.60 2.99
N ALA A 363 21.58 2.74 3.51
CA ALA A 363 20.80 1.82 2.70
C ALA A 363 19.92 2.54 1.67
N PHE A 364 19.40 3.72 2.02
CA PHE A 364 18.65 4.57 1.10
C PHE A 364 19.53 5.16 0.00
N GLY A 365 20.77 5.56 0.32
CA GLY A 365 21.78 5.92 -0.69
C GLY A 365 22.03 4.78 -1.68
N CYS A 366 22.27 3.55 -1.17
CA CYS A 366 22.43 2.36 -2.00
C CYS A 366 21.24 2.16 -2.96
N LEU A 367 20.00 2.34 -2.48
CA LEU A 367 18.78 2.25 -3.31
C LEU A 367 18.76 3.34 -4.39
N ILE A 368 19.10 4.58 -4.05
CA ILE A 368 19.15 5.69 -5.00
C ILE A 368 20.11 5.37 -6.16
N LEU A 369 21.30 4.82 -5.88
CA LEU A 369 22.26 4.44 -6.93
C LEU A 369 21.72 3.35 -7.86
N GLU A 370 21.08 2.31 -7.32
CA GLU A 370 20.52 1.26 -8.15
C GLU A 370 19.34 1.76 -8.99
N ILE A 371 18.46 2.58 -8.42
CA ILE A 371 17.34 3.18 -9.14
C ILE A 371 17.85 4.13 -10.23
N GLY A 372 18.80 5.02 -9.93
CA GLY A 372 19.37 5.92 -10.94
C GLY A 372 20.15 5.15 -12.02
N THR A 373 20.78 4.03 -11.68
CA THR A 373 21.37 3.12 -12.67
C THR A 373 20.30 2.52 -13.57
N TYR A 374 19.20 2.04 -13.02
CA TYR A 374 18.06 1.51 -13.78
C TYR A 374 17.43 2.58 -14.68
N MET A 375 17.33 3.81 -14.19
CA MET A 375 16.84 4.94 -14.99
C MET A 375 17.72 5.16 -16.22
N LEU A 376 19.04 5.10 -16.11
CA LEU A 376 19.92 5.38 -17.25
C LEU A 376 20.22 4.17 -18.15
N LYS A 377 20.24 2.96 -17.59
CA LYS A 377 20.78 1.76 -18.27
C LYS A 377 19.87 0.52 -18.15
N GLY A 378 18.67 0.65 -17.58
CA GLY A 378 17.73 -0.46 -17.40
C GLY A 378 18.26 -1.57 -16.49
N ASN A 379 17.66 -2.76 -16.59
CA ASN A 379 18.05 -3.92 -15.77
C ASN A 379 19.49 -4.39 -16.06
N GLU A 380 19.94 -4.37 -17.31
CA GLU A 380 21.30 -4.76 -17.69
C GLU A 380 22.35 -3.87 -17.00
N GLY A 381 22.06 -2.57 -16.89
CA GLY A 381 22.87 -1.64 -16.11
C GLY A 381 22.97 -2.02 -14.65
N VAL A 382 21.85 -2.33 -14.00
CA VAL A 382 21.80 -2.76 -12.60
C VAL A 382 22.58 -4.06 -12.39
N GLU A 383 22.43 -5.02 -13.29
CA GLU A 383 23.18 -6.28 -13.23
C GLU A 383 24.68 -6.06 -13.39
N LYS A 384 25.11 -5.25 -14.37
CA LYS A 384 26.51 -4.88 -14.57
C LYS A 384 27.07 -4.16 -13.35
N PHE A 385 26.29 -3.26 -12.74
CA PHE A 385 26.68 -2.55 -11.53
C PHE A 385 26.89 -3.51 -10.35
N ARG A 386 25.92 -4.39 -10.07
CA ARG A 386 26.03 -5.42 -9.02
C ARG A 386 27.24 -6.32 -9.24
N LYS A 387 27.51 -6.75 -10.48
CA LYS A 387 28.70 -7.55 -10.84
C LYS A 387 30.01 -6.80 -10.60
N LYS A 388 30.08 -5.51 -10.95
CA LYS A 388 31.27 -4.67 -10.70
C LYS A 388 31.55 -4.52 -9.20
N ARG A 389 30.51 -4.40 -8.37
CA ARG A 389 30.66 -4.28 -6.91
C ARG A 389 31.06 -5.58 -6.21
N LEU A 390 30.93 -6.73 -6.90
CA LEU A 390 31.33 -8.03 -6.37
C LEU A 390 32.87 -8.12 -6.33
N THR A 391 33.47 -7.68 -5.23
CA THR A 391 34.92 -7.65 -5.01
C THR A 391 35.29 -8.41 -3.75
N THR A 392 36.57 -8.53 -3.43
CA THR A 392 37.00 -9.00 -2.11
C THR A 392 36.36 -8.12 -1.04
N GLY A 393 35.67 -8.76 -0.11
CA GLY A 393 34.92 -8.10 0.94
C GLY A 393 35.76 -7.77 2.17
N ARG A 394 35.08 -7.43 3.28
CA ARG A 394 35.73 -7.20 4.58
C ARG A 394 36.59 -8.39 5.03
N PHE A 395 36.11 -9.61 4.79
CA PHE A 395 36.84 -10.83 5.07
C PHE A 395 37.58 -11.29 3.80
N PRO A 396 38.92 -11.37 3.80
CA PRO A 396 39.72 -11.62 2.58
C PRO A 396 39.37 -12.89 1.80
N ARG A 397 38.71 -13.86 2.45
CA ARG A 397 38.28 -15.13 1.84
C ARG A 397 36.88 -15.07 1.23
N PHE A 398 36.16 -13.97 1.39
CA PHE A 398 34.79 -13.81 0.93
C PHE A 398 34.68 -12.61 0.00
N ARG A 399 33.91 -12.78 -1.06
CA ARG A 399 33.51 -11.67 -1.92
C ARG A 399 32.13 -11.21 -1.51
N ASP A 400 31.91 -9.91 -1.51
CA ASP A 400 30.59 -9.31 -1.30
C ASP A 400 30.30 -8.30 -2.39
N ALA A 401 29.01 -8.04 -2.62
CA ALA A 401 28.55 -6.95 -3.45
C ALA A 401 28.12 -5.76 -2.58
N GLY A 402 28.77 -5.52 -1.45
CA GLY A 402 28.54 -4.32 -0.64
C GLY A 402 28.96 -3.04 -1.35
N PHE A 403 28.59 -1.89 -0.78
CA PHE A 403 28.96 -0.57 -1.31
C PHE A 403 30.24 0.02 -0.70
N TYR A 404 30.79 -0.61 0.35
CA TYR A 404 31.98 -0.14 1.05
C TYR A 404 33.12 -1.16 1.04
N GLN A 405 34.35 -0.65 1.22
CA GLN A 405 35.59 -1.40 1.42
C GLN A 405 35.76 -1.75 2.90
N PRO A 406 36.67 -2.67 3.28
CA PRO A 406 36.83 -3.10 4.67
C PRO A 406 37.00 -1.98 5.71
N HIS A 407 37.52 -0.80 5.31
CA HIS A 407 37.75 0.37 6.16
C HIS A 407 36.56 1.37 6.18
N GLY A 408 35.44 1.03 5.56
CA GLY A 408 34.20 1.82 5.58
C GLY A 408 34.02 2.80 4.42
N GLU A 409 35.08 3.13 3.70
CA GLU A 409 35.01 3.98 2.51
C GLU A 409 34.23 3.32 1.36
N VAL A 410 33.58 4.12 0.53
CA VAL A 410 32.87 3.64 -0.66
C VAL A 410 33.83 2.88 -1.59
N LYS A 411 33.38 1.76 -2.16
CA LYS A 411 34.18 0.99 -3.11
C LYS A 411 34.54 1.83 -4.33
N GLN A 412 35.77 1.72 -4.81
CA GLN A 412 36.20 2.40 -6.05
C GLN A 412 35.29 2.03 -7.23
N GLN A 413 34.81 0.78 -7.29
CA GLN A 413 33.89 0.32 -8.33
C GLN A 413 32.53 1.04 -8.31
N VAL A 414 32.10 1.57 -7.17
CA VAL A 414 30.90 2.42 -7.07
C VAL A 414 31.20 3.80 -7.66
N LEU A 415 32.32 4.41 -7.27
CA LEU A 415 32.74 5.73 -7.75
C LEU A 415 32.97 5.71 -9.28
N ASP A 416 33.73 4.74 -9.78
CA ASP A 416 34.00 4.54 -11.20
C ASP A 416 32.71 4.35 -12.01
N TRP A 417 31.72 3.65 -11.43
CA TRP A 417 30.41 3.45 -12.07
C TRP A 417 29.62 4.75 -12.16
N VAL A 418 29.56 5.53 -11.08
CA VAL A 418 28.89 6.84 -11.08
C VAL A 418 29.55 7.77 -12.11
N GLU A 419 30.88 7.77 -12.20
CA GLU A 419 31.59 8.53 -13.22
C GLU A 419 31.31 8.05 -14.65
N GLU A 420 31.27 6.72 -14.89
CA GLU A 420 30.88 6.13 -16.18
C GLU A 420 29.47 6.59 -16.60
N LEU A 421 28.52 6.58 -15.65
CA LEU A 421 27.16 7.04 -15.89
C LEU A 421 27.13 8.54 -16.20
N ARG A 422 27.89 9.36 -15.47
CA ARG A 422 27.97 10.81 -15.73
C ARG A 422 28.54 11.14 -17.10
N ARG A 423 29.65 10.48 -17.47
CA ARG A 423 30.30 10.69 -18.77
C ARG A 423 29.41 10.26 -19.91
N SER A 424 28.67 9.15 -19.77
CA SER A 424 27.80 8.62 -20.83
C SER A 424 26.43 9.30 -20.91
N ASN A 425 26.03 10.12 -19.93
CA ASN A 425 24.72 10.76 -19.88
C ASN A 425 24.83 12.25 -19.52
N GLN A 426 25.67 13.01 -20.23
CA GLN A 426 25.97 14.42 -19.90
C GLN A 426 24.73 15.34 -19.78
N GLN A 427 23.63 15.00 -20.44
CA GLN A 427 22.38 15.77 -20.42
C GLN A 427 21.47 15.44 -19.22
N ALA A 428 21.74 14.36 -18.47
CA ALA A 428 20.91 13.87 -17.37
C ALA A 428 21.26 14.53 -16.02
N ASP A 429 21.25 15.86 -15.97
CA ASP A 429 21.73 16.62 -14.82
C ASP A 429 21.01 16.27 -13.51
N LEU A 430 19.69 16.09 -13.53
CA LEU A 430 18.92 15.75 -12.32
C LEU A 430 19.32 14.37 -11.76
N VAL A 431 19.63 13.41 -12.63
CA VAL A 431 20.13 12.10 -12.21
C VAL A 431 21.55 12.22 -11.63
N HIS A 432 22.37 13.14 -12.13
CA HIS A 432 23.69 13.42 -11.53
C HIS A 432 23.56 14.02 -10.13
N GLN A 433 22.63 14.95 -9.92
CA GLN A 433 22.33 15.50 -8.60
C GLN A 433 21.79 14.41 -7.64
N LEU A 434 21.03 13.45 -8.18
CA LEU A 434 20.57 12.28 -7.43
C LEU A 434 21.74 11.39 -7.00
N PHE A 435 22.73 11.17 -7.87
CA PHE A 435 23.97 10.45 -7.51
C PHE A 435 24.81 11.19 -6.48
N GLU A 436 24.93 12.52 -6.58
CA GLU A 436 25.61 13.33 -5.55
C GLU A 436 24.94 13.18 -4.19
N LEU A 437 23.60 13.28 -4.15
CA LEU A 437 22.84 13.07 -2.91
C LEU A 437 23.08 11.68 -2.33
N SER A 438 23.13 10.66 -3.18
CA SER A 438 23.46 9.32 -2.73
C SER A 438 24.88 9.19 -2.20
N LEU A 439 25.89 9.79 -2.83
CA LEU A 439 27.27 9.69 -2.36
C LEU A 439 27.44 10.37 -0.99
N HIS A 440 26.72 11.46 -0.73
CA HIS A 440 26.65 12.06 0.61
C HIS A 440 26.03 11.12 1.66
N ALA A 441 24.99 10.36 1.28
CA ALA A 441 24.39 9.34 2.15
C ALA A 441 25.34 8.15 2.41
N LEU A 442 26.28 7.87 1.50
CA LEU A 442 27.28 6.82 1.62
C LEU A 442 28.59 7.29 2.26
N HIS A 443 28.56 8.35 3.07
CA HIS A 443 29.73 8.78 3.80
C HIS A 443 30.15 7.72 4.85
N ALA A 444 31.45 7.40 4.94
CA ALA A 444 31.96 6.39 5.86
C ALA A 444 31.59 6.69 7.33
N ASN A 445 31.90 7.91 7.79
CA ASN A 445 31.47 8.40 9.10
C ASN A 445 29.94 8.67 9.12
N PRO A 446 29.18 7.98 10.00
CA PRO A 446 27.74 8.17 10.17
C PRO A 446 27.31 9.62 10.45
N ALA A 447 28.08 10.37 11.23
CA ALA A 447 27.74 11.73 11.65
C ALA A 447 27.75 12.75 10.51
N ASN A 448 28.48 12.45 9.42
CA ASN A 448 28.56 13.30 8.25
C ASN A 448 27.45 13.01 7.22
N ARG A 449 26.68 11.93 7.41
CA ARG A 449 25.56 11.61 6.52
C ARG A 449 24.42 12.61 6.75
N PRO A 450 23.70 13.03 5.70
CA PRO A 450 22.46 13.79 5.88
C PRO A 450 21.42 12.95 6.61
N ASN A 451 20.60 13.56 7.47
CA ASN A 451 19.44 12.86 8.03
C ASN A 451 18.32 12.70 6.97
N MET A 452 17.33 11.87 7.24
CA MET A 452 16.24 11.62 6.29
C MET A 452 15.40 12.87 5.98
N ASP A 453 15.31 13.85 6.88
CA ASP A 453 14.65 15.13 6.61
C ASP A 453 15.38 15.94 5.52
N LYS A 454 16.72 16.00 5.60
CA LYS A 454 17.56 16.63 4.56
C LYS A 454 17.49 15.87 3.24
N MET A 455 17.49 14.53 3.29
CA MET A 455 17.31 13.69 2.10
C MET A 455 15.95 13.94 1.44
N HIS A 456 14.88 13.95 2.24
CA HIS A 456 13.52 14.22 1.80
C HIS A 456 13.41 15.60 1.13
N GLY A 457 13.86 16.67 1.81
CA GLY A 457 13.81 18.02 1.25
C GLY A 457 14.57 18.14 -0.07
N ARG A 458 15.73 17.50 -0.20
CA ARG A 458 16.47 17.53 -1.48
C ARG A 458 15.78 16.73 -2.59
N LEU A 459 15.18 15.59 -2.27
CA LEU A 459 14.42 14.79 -3.23
C LEU A 459 13.13 15.48 -3.66
N GLU A 460 12.46 16.21 -2.77
CA GLU A 460 11.28 17.03 -3.08
C GLU A 460 11.63 18.10 -4.12
N GLU A 461 12.76 18.80 -3.95
CA GLU A 461 13.27 19.77 -4.94
C GLU A 461 13.53 19.11 -6.32
N LEU A 462 14.21 17.96 -6.34
CA LEU A 462 14.52 17.23 -7.57
C LEU A 462 13.24 16.70 -8.24
N SER A 463 12.29 16.20 -7.45
CA SER A 463 11.00 15.72 -7.93
C SER A 463 10.22 16.83 -8.57
N LEU A 464 10.07 17.98 -7.90
CA LEU A 464 9.36 19.13 -8.45
C LEU A 464 9.99 19.62 -9.76
N THR A 465 11.33 19.66 -9.81
CA THR A 465 12.07 20.07 -11.01
C THR A 465 11.84 19.10 -12.17
N GLU A 466 11.92 17.78 -11.96
CA GLU A 466 11.69 16.81 -13.04
C GLU A 466 10.23 16.82 -13.54
N HIS A 467 9.25 17.03 -12.65
CA HIS A 467 7.85 17.20 -13.07
C HIS A 467 7.69 18.44 -13.94
N PHE A 468 8.28 19.57 -13.52
CA PHE A 468 8.25 20.80 -14.28
C PHE A 468 8.90 20.62 -15.65
N ASP A 469 10.13 20.09 -15.71
CA ASP A 469 10.87 19.85 -16.96
C ASP A 469 10.09 18.92 -17.89
N SER A 470 9.43 17.89 -17.35
CA SER A 470 8.60 16.96 -18.12
C SER A 470 7.40 17.64 -18.77
N VAL A 471 6.69 18.49 -18.03
CA VAL A 471 5.58 19.29 -18.55
C VAL A 471 6.08 20.32 -19.56
N GLN A 472 7.20 20.98 -19.27
CA GLN A 472 7.79 21.99 -20.15
C GLN A 472 8.21 21.40 -21.51
N ARG A 473 8.80 20.20 -21.50
CA ARG A 473 9.14 19.47 -22.74
C ARG A 473 7.90 19.19 -23.60
N LEU A 474 6.76 18.84 -23.00
CA LEU A 474 5.51 18.66 -23.75
C LEU A 474 5.03 19.97 -24.35
N PHE A 475 5.04 21.09 -23.60
CA PHE A 475 4.67 22.40 -24.14
C PHE A 475 5.50 22.78 -25.38
N PHE A 476 6.81 22.53 -25.39
CA PHE A 476 7.66 22.80 -26.57
C PHE A 476 7.35 21.91 -27.78
N GLN A 477 6.83 20.71 -27.57
CA GLN A 477 6.47 19.80 -28.67
C GLN A 477 5.16 20.22 -29.36
N VAL A 478 4.29 20.95 -28.66
CA VAL A 478 3.03 21.42 -29.23
C VAL A 478 3.29 22.59 -30.18
N HIS A 479 3.11 22.34 -31.48
CA HIS A 479 3.16 23.36 -32.52
C HIS A 479 1.74 23.82 -32.83
N TRP A 480 1.38 25.00 -32.32
CA TRP A 480 0.11 25.65 -32.61
C TRP A 480 0.21 26.33 -33.98
N THR A 481 -0.28 25.70 -35.06
CA THR A 481 -0.22 26.30 -36.40
C THR A 481 -1.23 27.45 -36.53
N GLU A 482 -0.78 28.59 -37.04
CA GLU A 482 -1.59 29.84 -37.13
C GLU A 482 -2.62 29.84 -38.28
N ASP A 483 -2.72 28.75 -39.04
CA ASP A 483 -3.32 28.75 -40.39
C ASP A 483 -4.83 28.42 -40.43
N THR A 484 -5.57 28.69 -39.36
CA THR A 484 -7.00 28.32 -39.26
C THR A 484 -7.89 29.46 -38.74
N SER A 485 -9.21 29.27 -38.88
CA SER A 485 -10.31 30.23 -38.59
C SER A 485 -10.14 31.09 -37.33
N GLU A 486 -10.80 32.25 -37.28
CA GLU A 486 -10.69 33.23 -36.18
C GLU A 486 -11.01 32.64 -34.78
N ASP A 487 -11.95 31.69 -34.69
CA ASP A 487 -12.24 30.96 -33.45
C ASP A 487 -11.06 30.12 -32.97
N LEU A 488 -10.35 29.44 -33.87
CA LEU A 488 -9.19 28.62 -33.53
C LEU A 488 -8.00 29.50 -33.10
N LYS A 489 -7.84 30.68 -33.72
CA LYS A 489 -6.82 31.67 -33.30
C LYS A 489 -7.00 32.13 -31.85
N HIS A 490 -8.24 32.27 -31.36
CA HIS A 490 -8.48 32.64 -29.97
C HIS A 490 -8.01 31.52 -29.00
N HIS A 491 -8.39 30.27 -29.26
CA HIS A 491 -8.00 29.15 -28.41
C HIS A 491 -6.47 28.96 -28.36
N PHE A 492 -5.77 29.10 -29.49
CA PHE A 492 -4.30 29.04 -29.50
C PHE A 492 -3.63 30.17 -28.70
N LYS A 493 -4.19 31.38 -28.70
CA LYS A 493 -3.69 32.46 -27.84
C LYS A 493 -3.87 32.15 -26.36
N CYS A 494 -5.00 31.55 -25.96
CA CYS A 494 -5.23 31.14 -24.59
C CYS A 494 -4.28 30.02 -24.15
N LEU A 495 -4.00 29.05 -25.02
CA LEU A 495 -3.02 27.99 -24.75
C LEU A 495 -1.59 28.54 -24.62
N ARG A 496 -1.23 29.51 -25.45
CA ARG A 496 0.04 30.22 -25.35
C ARG A 496 0.14 31.04 -24.07
N PHE A 497 -0.93 31.71 -23.66
CA PHE A 497 -1.01 32.42 -22.39
C PHE A 497 -0.84 31.47 -21.19
N ALA A 498 -1.49 30.32 -21.22
CA ALA A 498 -1.33 29.25 -20.24
C ALA A 498 0.14 28.78 -20.16
N GLN A 499 0.78 28.52 -21.30
CA GLN A 499 2.21 28.17 -21.36
C GLN A 499 3.09 29.26 -20.72
N GLU A 500 2.91 30.54 -21.07
CA GLU A 500 3.69 31.64 -20.49
C GLU A 500 3.52 31.73 -18.97
N ARG A 501 2.29 31.55 -18.47
CA ARG A 501 2.04 31.49 -17.01
C ARG A 501 2.77 30.34 -16.35
N PHE A 502 2.74 29.16 -16.97
CA PHE A 502 3.45 27.99 -16.47
C PHE A 502 4.97 28.21 -16.45
N GLU A 503 5.54 28.79 -17.50
CA GLU A 503 6.98 29.09 -17.55
C GLU A 503 7.40 30.13 -16.52
N VAL A 504 6.62 31.21 -16.35
CA VAL A 504 6.87 32.20 -15.30
C VAL A 504 6.82 31.56 -13.92
N TRP A 505 5.85 30.69 -13.67
CA TRP A 505 5.72 29.96 -12.41
C TRP A 505 6.99 29.16 -12.09
N GLY A 506 7.54 28.42 -13.06
CA GLY A 506 8.79 27.69 -12.86
C GLY A 506 10.01 28.61 -12.68
N GLN A 507 10.07 29.72 -13.42
CA GLN A 507 11.17 30.69 -13.34
C GLN A 507 11.25 31.39 -11.99
N VAL A 508 10.13 31.87 -11.45
CA VAL A 508 10.14 32.56 -10.14
C VAL A 508 10.47 31.63 -8.98
N LEU A 509 10.19 30.33 -9.14
CA LEU A 509 10.60 29.29 -8.20
C LEU A 509 12.07 28.89 -8.36
N GLY A 510 12.75 29.35 -9.41
CA GLY A 510 14.14 29.01 -9.70
C GLY A 510 14.32 27.60 -10.28
N LEU A 511 13.25 26.96 -10.78
CA LEU A 511 13.30 25.62 -11.36
C LEU A 511 14.15 25.61 -12.65
N ASN A 512 13.98 26.61 -13.53
CA ASN A 512 14.72 26.70 -14.79
C ASN A 512 16.23 26.95 -14.58
N GLU A 513 16.60 27.73 -13.56
CA GLU A 513 18.00 28.07 -13.26
C GLU A 513 18.65 27.11 -12.25
N ARG A 514 17.91 26.09 -11.78
CA ARG A 514 18.33 25.15 -10.72
C ARG A 514 18.75 25.86 -9.43
N ARG A 515 18.15 27.02 -9.14
CA ARG A 515 18.37 27.87 -7.95
C ARG A 515 17.16 27.85 -7.04
N PHE A 516 16.64 26.66 -6.78
CA PHE A 516 15.43 26.50 -5.96
C PHE A 516 15.69 26.95 -4.52
N SER A 517 14.80 27.77 -3.96
CA SER A 517 14.88 28.23 -2.57
C SER A 517 14.10 27.29 -1.64
N ARG A 518 14.77 26.77 -0.59
CA ARG A 518 14.15 25.92 0.45
C ARG A 518 12.92 26.54 1.13
N LEU A 519 12.79 27.87 1.12
CA LEU A 519 11.65 28.58 1.72
C LEU A 519 10.34 28.39 0.95
N ALA A 520 10.37 27.85 -0.27
CA ALA A 520 9.19 27.63 -1.11
C ALA A 520 8.59 26.21 -1.00
N SER A 521 9.28 25.23 -0.39
CA SER A 521 8.91 23.81 -0.55
C SER A 521 7.60 23.42 0.18
N LYS A 522 7.37 23.91 1.41
CA LYS A 522 6.16 23.58 2.19
C LYS A 522 4.84 24.02 1.56
N SER A 523 4.83 25.08 0.75
CA SER A 523 3.61 25.52 0.04
C SER A 523 3.35 24.73 -1.25
N LEU A 524 4.29 23.89 -1.67
CA LEU A 524 4.29 23.24 -2.99
C LEU A 524 4.13 21.72 -2.93
N GLU A 525 3.90 21.12 -1.76
CA GLU A 525 3.72 19.66 -1.59
C GLU A 525 2.66 19.09 -2.57
N SER A 526 1.57 19.83 -2.82
CA SER A 526 0.51 19.43 -3.77
C SER A 526 0.84 19.70 -5.24
N SER A 527 1.87 20.48 -5.54
CA SER A 527 2.17 20.93 -6.91
C SER A 527 2.66 19.77 -7.79
N THR A 528 3.32 18.76 -7.24
CA THR A 528 3.77 17.58 -8.02
C THR A 528 2.59 16.78 -8.58
N GLU A 529 1.49 16.62 -7.83
CA GLU A 529 0.25 15.99 -8.31
C GLU A 529 -0.42 16.81 -9.40
N VAL A 530 -0.45 18.14 -9.24
CA VAL A 530 -1.00 19.07 -10.22
C VAL A 530 -0.18 19.01 -11.52
N LEU A 531 1.15 19.00 -11.43
CA LEU A 531 2.05 18.84 -12.58
C LEU A 531 1.91 17.48 -13.27
N ARG A 532 1.71 16.40 -12.50
CA ARG A 532 1.46 15.07 -13.06
C ARG A 532 0.14 15.05 -13.84
N SER A 533 -0.91 15.62 -13.26
CA SER A 533 -2.21 15.77 -13.94
C SER A 533 -2.07 16.57 -15.22
N LEU A 534 -1.32 17.69 -15.17
CA LEU A 534 -1.01 18.52 -16.32
C LEU A 534 -0.24 17.75 -17.41
N PHE A 535 0.76 16.96 -17.02
CA PHE A 535 1.53 16.11 -17.93
C PHE A 535 0.63 15.11 -18.68
N HIS A 536 -0.29 14.43 -17.99
CA HIS A 536 -1.20 13.50 -18.65
C HIS A 536 -2.16 14.20 -19.62
N ILE A 537 -2.74 15.33 -19.23
CA ILE A 537 -3.61 16.14 -20.09
C ILE A 537 -2.86 16.57 -21.37
N LEU A 538 -1.64 17.11 -21.21
CA LEU A 538 -0.80 17.55 -22.33
C LEU A 538 -0.21 16.39 -23.15
N ARG A 539 -0.30 15.15 -22.69
CA ARG A 539 0.13 13.99 -23.47
C ARG A 539 -1.01 13.39 -24.26
N GLU A 540 -2.19 13.29 -23.66
CA GLU A 540 -3.37 12.64 -24.26
C GLU A 540 -4.01 13.48 -25.37
N GLU A 541 -4.02 14.81 -25.21
CA GLU A 541 -4.74 15.73 -26.10
C GLU A 541 -3.91 16.22 -27.32
N PRO A 542 -2.62 16.60 -27.19
CA PRO A 542 -1.79 17.09 -28.30
C PRO A 542 -1.03 15.99 -29.05
N GLY A 543 -0.92 14.78 -28.49
CA GLY A 543 -0.20 13.64 -29.08
C GLY A 543 -0.86 13.04 -30.33
N LYS A 544 -2.10 13.44 -30.65
CA LYS A 544 -2.82 13.06 -31.87
C LYS A 544 -2.92 14.25 -32.81
N ARG A 545 -1.81 14.61 -33.47
CA ARG A 545 -1.80 15.58 -34.58
C ARG A 545 -2.73 15.08 -35.70
N ALA A 546 -3.92 15.66 -35.82
CA ALA A 546 -4.62 16.02 -37.05
C ALA A 546 -6.06 16.46 -36.73
N LEU A 547 -6.40 17.72 -37.03
CA LEU A 547 -7.71 18.36 -36.83
C LEU A 547 -8.18 18.52 -35.37
N VAL A 548 -7.55 19.41 -34.61
CA VAL A 548 -8.20 19.92 -33.40
C VAL A 548 -9.27 20.93 -33.83
N ASN A 549 -10.53 20.51 -33.84
CA ASN A 549 -11.67 21.41 -33.99
C ASN A 549 -11.96 22.13 -32.66
N SER A 550 -12.74 23.21 -32.71
CA SER A 550 -13.05 24.03 -31.53
C SER A 550 -13.72 23.25 -30.38
N THR A 551 -14.38 22.12 -30.68
CA THR A 551 -15.04 21.25 -29.69
C THR A 551 -14.05 20.50 -28.77
N VAL A 552 -12.81 20.27 -29.20
CA VAL A 552 -11.77 19.63 -28.36
C VAL A 552 -10.92 20.69 -27.63
N LEU A 553 -10.66 21.85 -28.26
CA LEU A 553 -9.84 22.90 -27.66
C LEU A 553 -10.47 23.57 -26.43
N ARG A 554 -11.79 23.76 -26.42
CA ARG A 554 -12.46 24.47 -25.32
C ARG A 554 -12.40 23.72 -23.99
N PRO A 555 -12.71 22.41 -23.90
CA PRO A 555 -12.53 21.64 -22.67
C PRO A 555 -11.07 21.61 -22.19
N LEU A 556 -10.12 21.41 -23.11
CA LEU A 556 -8.68 21.41 -22.82
C LEU A 556 -8.23 22.76 -22.25
N GLN A 557 -8.62 23.87 -22.88
CA GLN A 557 -8.31 25.21 -22.40
C GLN A 557 -8.82 25.42 -20.96
N TYR A 558 -10.07 25.07 -20.69
CA TYR A 558 -10.66 25.21 -19.36
C TYR A 558 -9.91 24.39 -18.30
N GLN A 559 -9.53 23.15 -18.64
CA GLN A 559 -8.75 22.28 -17.75
C GLN A 559 -7.36 22.86 -17.47
N LEU A 560 -6.65 23.33 -18.51
CA LEU A 560 -5.34 23.94 -18.38
C LEU A 560 -5.37 25.23 -17.56
N ASP A 561 -6.32 26.13 -17.83
CA ASP A 561 -6.47 27.38 -17.10
C ASP A 561 -6.74 27.14 -15.61
N ARG A 562 -7.58 26.15 -15.29
CA ARG A 562 -7.85 25.75 -13.89
C ARG A 562 -6.59 25.24 -13.21
N ILE A 563 -5.88 24.29 -13.82
CA ILE A 563 -4.68 23.67 -13.26
C ILE A 563 -3.55 24.70 -13.08
N ILE A 564 -3.34 25.57 -14.06
CA ILE A 564 -2.32 26.62 -13.96
C ILE A 564 -2.71 27.69 -12.94
N LYS A 565 -4.02 27.96 -12.76
CA LYS A 565 -4.50 28.80 -11.67
C LYS A 565 -4.20 28.18 -10.30
N ASP A 566 -4.35 26.87 -10.15
CA ASP A 566 -4.02 26.16 -8.92
C ASP A 566 -2.50 26.23 -8.63
N LEU A 567 -1.65 26.01 -9.64
CA LEU A 567 -0.19 26.21 -9.52
C LEU A 567 0.16 27.64 -9.12
N TRP A 568 -0.46 28.63 -9.78
CA TRP A 568 -0.23 30.04 -9.49
C TRP A 568 -0.68 30.42 -8.08
N GLY A 569 -1.80 29.86 -7.60
CA GLY A 569 -2.29 30.04 -6.24
C GLY A 569 -1.39 29.41 -5.17
N ALA A 570 -0.62 28.39 -5.53
CA ALA A 570 0.37 27.76 -4.66
C ALA A 570 1.70 28.54 -4.54
N LEU A 571 1.88 29.63 -5.31
CA LEU A 571 3.08 30.44 -5.19
C LEU A 571 3.18 31.12 -3.81
N PRO A 572 4.35 31.09 -3.17
CA PRO A 572 4.60 31.87 -1.97
C PRO A 572 4.27 33.36 -2.16
N ALA A 573 3.67 33.99 -1.15
CA ALA A 573 3.21 35.38 -1.24
C ALA A 573 4.30 36.37 -1.67
N HIS A 574 5.56 36.14 -1.24
CA HIS A 574 6.70 36.98 -1.58
C HIS A 574 7.13 36.89 -3.07
N LEU A 575 6.74 35.83 -3.79
CA LEU A 575 7.06 35.65 -5.21
C LEU A 575 5.96 36.16 -6.15
N LEU A 576 4.72 36.35 -5.66
CA LEU A 576 3.58 36.76 -6.48
C LEU A 576 3.81 38.08 -7.23
N SER A 577 4.40 39.09 -6.56
CA SER A 577 4.68 40.38 -7.20
C SER A 577 5.68 40.25 -8.35
N SER A 578 6.73 39.45 -8.14
CA SER A 578 7.75 39.18 -9.16
C SER A 578 7.16 38.40 -10.35
N ALA A 579 6.34 37.38 -10.06
CA ALA A 579 5.65 36.57 -11.06
C ALA A 579 4.71 37.42 -11.93
N ASN A 580 3.92 38.30 -11.33
CA ASN A 580 3.00 39.17 -12.05
C ASN A 580 3.74 40.14 -12.99
N GLU A 581 4.83 40.76 -12.52
CA GLU A 581 5.62 41.67 -13.36
C GLU A 581 6.34 40.94 -14.49
N MET A 582 6.86 39.74 -14.23
CA MET A 582 7.51 38.91 -15.25
C MET A 582 6.51 38.45 -16.33
N LEU A 583 5.32 38.03 -15.93
CA LEU A 583 4.25 37.65 -16.84
C LEU A 583 3.82 38.81 -17.73
N LYS A 584 3.59 40.00 -17.15
CA LYS A 584 3.25 41.21 -17.94
C LYS A 584 4.31 41.49 -19.02
N LYS A 585 5.59 41.41 -18.68
CA LYS A 585 6.70 41.63 -19.62
C LYS A 585 6.71 40.61 -20.75
N ARG A 586 6.55 39.31 -20.45
CA ARG A 586 6.50 38.25 -21.46
C ARG A 586 5.31 38.41 -22.39
N LEU A 587 4.11 38.68 -21.86
CA LEU A 587 2.91 38.86 -22.68
C LEU A 587 2.98 40.08 -23.61
N ALA A 588 3.68 41.15 -23.18
CA ALA A 588 3.96 42.31 -24.03
C ALA A 588 4.93 41.98 -25.17
N ALA A 589 5.95 41.17 -24.91
CA ALA A 589 6.92 40.74 -25.93
C ALA A 589 6.28 39.83 -27.00
N VAL A 590 5.24 39.08 -26.65
CA VAL A 590 4.61 38.07 -27.53
C VAL A 590 3.37 38.62 -28.25
N ALA A 591 3.03 39.90 -28.10
CA ALA A 591 1.85 40.56 -28.70
C ALA A 591 0.50 39.85 -28.41
N ILE A 592 0.43 39.02 -27.36
CA ILE A 592 -0.79 38.32 -26.93
C ILE A 592 -1.82 39.31 -26.35
N LEU A 593 -1.36 40.48 -25.89
CA LEU A 593 -2.11 41.42 -25.06
C LEU A 593 -3.26 42.20 -25.68
N ARG A 594 -3.67 41.96 -26.93
CA ARG A 594 -4.78 42.76 -27.50
C ARG A 594 -6.19 42.20 -27.32
N ARG A 595 -6.43 40.91 -27.01
CA ARG A 595 -7.81 40.37 -26.88
C ARG A 595 -8.03 39.10 -26.01
N CYS A 596 -7.10 38.68 -25.16
CA CYS A 596 -7.31 37.55 -24.24
C CYS A 596 -7.49 38.02 -22.80
#